data_AF-A0AAW2XVL9-F1
#
_entry.id   AF-A0AAW2XVL9-F1
#
_cell.length_a   1.000
_cell.length_b   1.000
_cell.length_c   1.000
_cell.angle_alpha   90.00
_cell.angle_beta   90.00
_cell.angle_gamma   90.00
#
_symmetry.space_group_name_H-M   'P 1'
#
loop_
_entity.id
_entity.type
_entity.pdbx_description
1 polymer ?
#
loop_
_entity_poly.entity_id
_entity_poly.type
_entity_poly.pdbx_seq_one_letter_code
_entity_poly.pdbx_strand_id
1 'polypeptide(L)'
;MGKLRSQIASWYKEIKRRLERVGGNWAEELTSVLWAYRTTPRGSTGETPFSLVYGTEAIIPAELGMPSHRSKITNFQVGDLVLRRVDALKPIGKLDPTWEGPYKVTSVIGKGAYELEDQRVAPA
;
A
#
# COMPACT_ATOMS: atom_id res chain seq x y z
N MET A 1 -19.58 7.99 -4.24
CA MET A 1 -19.77 6.96 -5.30
C MET A 1 -19.02 7.23 -6.62
N GLY A 2 -18.80 8.48 -7.06
CA GLY A 2 -18.15 8.74 -8.36
C GLY A 2 -16.62 8.49 -8.41
N LYS A 3 -15.91 8.73 -7.31
CA LYS A 3 -14.43 8.71 -7.28
C LYS A 3 -13.85 7.31 -7.52
N LEU A 4 -14.44 6.29 -6.88
CA LEU A 4 -13.96 4.92 -7.05
C LEU A 4 -14.31 4.33 -8.42
N ARG A 5 -15.52 4.59 -8.92
CA ARG A 5 -15.91 4.18 -10.28
C ARG A 5 -14.97 4.74 -11.35
N SER A 6 -14.54 6.00 -11.19
CA SER A 6 -13.58 6.63 -12.09
C SER A 6 -12.18 6.03 -11.97
N GLN A 7 -11.73 5.68 -10.76
CA GLN A 7 -10.43 5.02 -10.58
C GLN A 7 -10.41 3.60 -11.16
N ILE A 8 -11.47 2.82 -10.94
CA ILE A 8 -11.61 1.45 -11.48
C ILE A 8 -11.63 1.50 -13.01
N ALA A 9 -12.39 2.43 -13.61
CA ALA A 9 -12.45 2.58 -15.06
C ALA A 9 -11.10 3.00 -15.68
N SER A 10 -10.35 3.88 -15.01
CA SER A 10 -8.99 4.26 -15.44
C SER A 10 -8.02 3.09 -15.36
N TRP A 11 -8.12 2.28 -14.30
CA TRP A 11 -7.24 1.15 -14.09
C TRP A 11 -7.53 -0.04 -15.01
N TYR A 12 -8.80 -0.30 -15.34
CA TYR A 12 -9.16 -1.29 -16.36
C TYR A 12 -8.50 -0.97 -17.71
N LYS A 13 -8.48 0.31 -18.11
CA LYS A 13 -7.79 0.76 -19.33
C LYS A 13 -6.28 0.51 -19.24
N GLU A 14 -5.68 0.71 -18.07
CA GLU A 14 -4.26 0.45 -17.83
C GLU A 14 -3.90 -1.04 -17.99
N ILE A 15 -4.68 -1.93 -17.37
CA ILE A 15 -4.46 -3.38 -17.50
C ILE A 15 -4.64 -3.82 -18.95
N LYS A 16 -5.68 -3.34 -19.62
CA LYS A 16 -5.92 -3.69 -21.02
C LYS A 16 -4.70 -3.35 -21.88
N ARG A 17 -4.13 -2.16 -21.68
CA ARG A 17 -2.89 -1.73 -22.35
C ARG A 17 -1.68 -2.60 -21.99
N ARG A 18 -1.54 -2.99 -20.73
CA ARG A 18 -0.45 -3.89 -20.29
C ARG A 18 -0.58 -5.29 -20.89
N LEU A 19 -1.80 -5.83 -20.90
CA LEU A 19 -2.09 -7.14 -21.48
C LEU A 19 -1.78 -7.19 -22.99
N GLU A 20 -2.13 -6.12 -23.70
CA GLU A 20 -1.78 -5.94 -25.12
C GLU A 20 -0.26 -5.87 -25.35
N ARG A 21 0.49 -5.27 -24.42
CA ARG A 21 1.96 -5.13 -24.51
C ARG A 21 2.72 -6.41 -24.14
N VAL A 22 2.20 -7.21 -23.20
CA VAL A 22 2.88 -8.41 -22.68
C VAL A 22 2.68 -9.63 -23.60
N GLY A 23 1.83 -9.51 -24.64
CA GLY A 23 1.85 -10.42 -25.78
C GLY A 23 1.67 -11.91 -25.45
N GLY A 24 1.00 -12.24 -24.34
CA GLY A 24 0.72 -13.62 -23.94
C GLY A 24 1.40 -14.11 -22.66
N ASN A 25 2.22 -13.31 -21.97
CA ASN A 25 2.76 -13.70 -20.65
C ASN A 25 1.73 -13.50 -19.52
N TRP A 26 0.65 -14.27 -19.57
CA TRP A 26 -0.53 -14.16 -18.71
C TRP A 26 -0.24 -14.33 -17.21
N ALA A 27 0.81 -15.06 -16.85
CA ALA A 27 1.16 -15.34 -15.45
C ALA A 27 1.46 -14.05 -14.66
N GLU A 28 2.15 -13.09 -15.29
CA GLU A 28 2.49 -11.80 -14.67
C GLU A 28 1.27 -10.88 -14.47
N GLU A 29 0.21 -11.07 -15.27
CA GLU A 29 -1.01 -10.26 -15.23
C GLU A 29 -2.18 -10.96 -14.51
N LEU A 30 -1.99 -12.19 -14.05
CA LEU A 30 -3.03 -12.98 -13.37
C LEU A 30 -3.56 -12.25 -12.12
N THR A 31 -2.66 -11.68 -11.32
CA THR A 31 -3.01 -10.91 -10.12
C THR A 31 -3.86 -9.68 -10.48
N SER A 32 -3.51 -8.99 -11.58
CA SER A 32 -4.25 -7.84 -12.10
C SER A 32 -5.67 -8.24 -12.52
N VAL A 33 -5.82 -9.32 -13.29
CA VAL A 33 -7.13 -9.78 -13.79
C VAL A 33 -8.02 -10.27 -12.64
N LEU A 34 -7.47 -11.03 -11.70
CA LEU A 34 -8.21 -11.49 -10.52
C LEU A 34 -8.70 -10.32 -9.66
N TRP A 35 -7.90 -9.26 -9.52
CA TRP A 35 -8.32 -8.05 -8.84
C TRP A 35 -9.47 -7.35 -9.56
N ALA A 36 -9.40 -7.24 -10.89
CA ALA A 36 -10.46 -6.61 -11.68
C ALA A 36 -11.79 -7.35 -11.52
N TYR A 37 -11.75 -8.68 -11.58
CA TYR A 37 -12.91 -9.51 -11.36
C TYR A 37 -13.51 -9.32 -9.97
N ARG A 38 -12.67 -9.25 -8.93
CA ARG A 38 -13.11 -9.09 -7.53
C ARG A 38 -13.72 -7.72 -7.24
N THR A 39 -13.28 -6.67 -7.94
CA THR A 39 -13.63 -5.27 -7.63
C THR A 39 -14.61 -4.63 -8.60
N THR A 40 -14.98 -5.31 -9.68
CA THR A 40 -15.98 -4.82 -10.63
C THR A 40 -17.39 -5.25 -10.22
N PRO A 41 -18.34 -4.31 -10.09
CA PRO A 41 -19.72 -4.65 -9.78
C PRO A 41 -20.35 -5.49 -10.90
N ARG A 42 -21.07 -6.56 -10.55
CA ARG A 42 -21.81 -7.35 -11.54
C ARG A 42 -23.12 -6.65 -11.88
N GLY A 43 -23.43 -6.56 -13.17
CA GLY A 43 -24.63 -5.86 -13.65
C GLY A 43 -25.96 -6.38 -13.09
N SER A 44 -26.02 -7.66 -12.67
CA SER A 44 -27.21 -8.28 -12.08
C SER A 44 -27.47 -7.90 -10.63
N THR A 45 -26.42 -7.62 -9.86
CA THR A 45 -26.51 -7.46 -8.39
C THR A 45 -26.11 -6.05 -7.95
N GLY A 46 -25.42 -5.29 -8.80
CA GLY A 46 -24.87 -3.97 -8.45
C GLY A 46 -23.71 -4.01 -7.45
N GLU A 47 -23.47 -5.18 -6.85
CA GLU A 47 -22.41 -5.46 -5.87
C GLU A 47 -21.19 -6.10 -6.52
N THR A 48 -20.03 -5.89 -5.91
CA THR A 48 -18.77 -6.53 -6.31
C THR A 48 -18.64 -7.90 -5.67
N PRO A 49 -18.00 -8.90 -6.34
CA PRO A 49 -17.72 -10.19 -5.71
C PRO A 49 -16.96 -10.09 -4.38
N PHE A 50 -16.07 -9.10 -4.22
CA PHE A 50 -15.37 -8.86 -2.96
C PHE A 50 -16.31 -8.34 -1.85
N SER A 51 -17.19 -7.40 -2.16
CA SER A 51 -18.23 -6.89 -1.25
C SER A 51 -19.13 -8.02 -0.74
N LEU A 52 -19.50 -8.95 -1.61
CA LEU A 52 -20.33 -10.10 -1.22
C LEU A 52 -19.64 -11.07 -0.27
N VAL A 53 -18.32 -11.24 -0.39
CA VAL A 53 -17.54 -12.18 0.45
C VAL A 53 -17.14 -11.56 1.78
N TYR A 54 -16.71 -10.30 1.77
CA TYR A 54 -16.10 -9.64 2.92
C TYR A 54 -16.97 -8.53 3.53
N GLY A 55 -18.12 -8.22 2.93
CA GLY A 55 -19.04 -7.17 3.40
C GLY A 55 -18.50 -5.74 3.25
N THR A 56 -17.37 -5.54 2.55
CA THR A 56 -16.70 -4.24 2.44
C THR A 56 -16.19 -4.00 1.02
N GLU A 57 -15.99 -2.73 0.66
CA GLU A 57 -15.44 -2.35 -0.63
C GLU A 57 -13.94 -2.66 -0.71
N ALA A 58 -13.50 -3.19 -1.85
CA ALA A 58 -12.11 -3.61 -2.04
C ALA A 58 -11.15 -2.42 -2.12
N ILE A 59 -10.07 -2.46 -1.33
CA ILE A 59 -9.02 -1.43 -1.30
C ILE A 59 -7.83 -1.88 -2.15
N ILE A 60 -7.33 -1.00 -3.02
CA ILE A 60 -6.20 -1.30 -3.93
C ILE A 60 -4.96 -1.76 -3.12
N PRO A 61 -4.48 -2.99 -3.36
CA PRO A 61 -3.32 -3.55 -2.66
C PRO A 61 -2.01 -2.95 -3.23
N ALA A 62 -0.98 -2.84 -2.38
CA ALA A 62 0.28 -2.16 -2.70
C ALA A 62 1.12 -2.90 -3.76
N GLU A 63 0.87 -4.20 -3.92
CA GLU A 63 1.49 -5.15 -4.84
C GLU A 63 1.21 -4.79 -6.31
N LEU A 64 0.17 -4.00 -6.60
CA LEU A 64 -0.15 -3.53 -7.95
C LEU A 64 0.72 -2.34 -8.39
N GLY A 65 1.67 -1.88 -7.56
CA GLY A 65 2.63 -0.82 -7.88
C GLY A 65 2.03 0.58 -8.08
N MET A 66 0.71 0.72 -7.87
CA MET A 66 0.03 2.00 -7.93
C MET A 66 0.03 2.65 -6.55
N PRO A 67 0.40 3.95 -6.46
CA PRO A 67 0.26 4.68 -5.22
C PRO A 67 -1.23 4.87 -4.90
N SER A 68 -1.77 4.02 -4.01
CA SER A 68 -3.08 4.27 -3.40
C SER A 68 -2.96 5.40 -2.37
N HIS A 69 -4.08 6.01 -1.94
CA HIS A 69 -4.04 7.03 -0.87
C HIS A 69 -3.43 6.49 0.44
N ARG A 70 -3.51 5.18 0.65
CA ARG A 70 -2.89 4.46 1.77
C ARG A 70 -1.43 4.11 1.51
N SER A 71 -1.02 4.03 0.24
CA SER A 71 0.34 3.74 -0.23
C SER A 71 1.13 5.00 -0.57
N LYS A 72 0.83 6.15 0.06
CA LYS A 72 1.72 7.30 -0.02
C LYS A 72 3.00 6.94 0.73
N ILE A 73 4.04 6.59 0.00
CA ILE A 73 5.41 6.66 0.50
C ILE A 73 5.62 8.14 0.82
N THR A 74 5.51 8.49 2.09
CA THR A 74 5.85 9.83 2.56
C THR A 74 7.37 9.95 2.46
N ASN A 75 7.84 10.88 1.63
CA ASN A 75 9.25 11.23 1.63
C ASN A 75 9.50 12.04 2.90
N PHE A 76 10.24 11.48 3.85
CA PHE A 76 10.64 12.21 5.06
C PHE A 76 11.85 13.07 4.74
N GLN A 77 11.91 14.26 5.33
CA GLN A 77 13.05 15.17 5.22
C GLN A 77 13.93 15.06 6.45
N VAL A 78 15.21 15.44 6.30
CA VAL A 78 16.13 15.56 7.42
C VAL A 78 15.56 16.55 8.43
N GLY A 79 15.42 16.12 9.67
CA GLY A 79 14.79 16.88 10.75
C GLY A 79 13.38 16.44 11.12
N ASP A 80 12.70 15.65 10.28
CA ASP A 80 11.37 15.13 10.59
C ASP A 80 11.43 14.13 11.76
N LEU A 81 10.40 14.20 12.61
CA LEU A 81 10.19 13.22 13.67
C LEU A 81 9.34 12.06 13.15
N VAL A 82 9.87 10.85 13.30
CA VAL A 82 9.22 9.62 12.84
C VAL A 82 9.19 8.58 13.94
N LEU A 83 8.18 7.71 13.87
CA LEU A 83 8.06 6.54 14.74
C LEU A 83 8.52 5.30 13.98
N ARG A 84 9.36 4.50 14.61
CA ARG A 84 9.84 3.23 14.06
C ARG A 84 8.94 2.11 14.55
N ARG A 85 8.47 1.25 13.66
CA ARG A 85 7.72 0.06 14.10
C ARG A 85 8.67 -0.88 14.84
N VAL A 86 8.24 -1.43 15.97
CA VAL A 86 9.05 -2.40 16.72
C VAL A 86 9.13 -3.71 15.93
N ASP A 87 10.32 -4.30 15.91
CA ASP A 87 10.56 -5.58 15.25
C ASP A 87 9.76 -6.70 15.92
N ALA A 88 9.14 -7.56 15.11
CA ALA A 88 8.32 -8.68 15.59
C ALA A 88 9.13 -9.74 16.35
N LEU A 89 10.46 -9.68 16.29
CA LEU A 89 11.36 -10.55 17.05
C LEU A 89 11.56 -10.09 18.50
N LYS A 90 11.20 -8.85 18.83
CA LYS A 90 11.25 -8.34 20.19
C LYS A 90 10.01 -8.87 20.94
N PRO A 91 10.15 -9.43 22.15
CA PRO A 91 9.00 -9.81 22.96
C PRO A 91 8.25 -8.53 23.37
N ILE A 92 7.17 -8.24 22.64
CA ILE A 92 6.24 -7.15 22.92
C ILE A 92 5.02 -7.80 23.57
N GLY A 93 4.69 -7.43 24.81
CA GLY A 93 3.47 -7.85 25.45
C GLY A 93 2.25 -7.35 24.67
N LYS A 94 1.10 -8.01 24.82
CA LYS A 94 -0.15 -7.68 24.09
C LYS A 94 -0.60 -6.21 24.24
N LEU A 95 -0.08 -5.50 25.25
CA LEU A 95 -0.38 -4.10 25.57
C LEU A 95 0.80 -3.15 25.39
N ASP A 96 1.97 -3.66 25.01
CA ASP A 96 3.14 -2.82 24.80
C ASP A 96 3.05 -2.07 23.45
N PRO A 97 3.59 -0.84 23.36
CA PRO A 97 3.51 -0.04 22.14
C PRO A 97 4.16 -0.76 20.95
N THR A 98 3.42 -0.85 19.85
CA THR A 98 3.93 -1.43 18.58
C THR A 98 4.88 -0.47 17.84
N TRP A 99 5.01 0.77 18.30
CA TRP A 99 5.83 1.82 17.72
C TRP A 99 6.80 2.38 18.78
N GLU A 100 8.09 2.43 18.42
CA GLU A 100 9.18 3.04 19.19
C GLU A 100 9.50 4.43 18.64
N GLY A 101 9.95 5.34 19.50
CA GLY A 101 10.38 6.69 19.12
C GLY A 101 9.52 7.78 19.76
N PRO A 102 10.00 9.03 19.75
CA PRO A 102 10.32 9.74 18.51
C PRO A 102 11.79 9.64 18.09
N TYR A 103 12.01 9.33 16.81
CA TYR A 103 13.32 9.39 16.15
C TYR A 103 13.37 10.59 15.22
N LYS A 104 14.55 11.19 15.10
CA LYS A 104 14.80 12.27 14.15
C LYS A 104 15.53 11.74 12.92
N VAL A 105 15.05 12.08 11.72
CA VAL A 105 15.74 11.73 10.48
C VAL A 105 17.02 12.59 10.34
N THR A 106 18.19 11.97 10.28
CA THR A 106 19.49 12.65 10.14
C THR A 106 19.99 12.67 8.71
N SER A 107 19.78 11.59 7.95
CA SER A 107 20.18 11.51 6.56
C SER A 107 19.20 10.66 5.74
N VAL A 108 19.08 11.00 4.45
CA VAL A 108 18.32 10.19 3.48
C VAL A 108 19.31 9.38 2.68
N ILE A 109 19.37 8.07 2.94
CA ILE A 109 20.33 7.14 2.29
C ILE A 109 19.82 6.75 0.89
N GLY A 110 18.50 6.70 0.68
CA GLY A 110 17.90 6.33 -0.61
C GLY A 110 16.39 6.56 -0.68
N LYS A 111 15.74 6.10 -1.76
CA LYS A 111 14.28 6.20 -1.95
C LYS A 111 13.53 5.32 -0.94
N GLY A 112 13.30 5.86 0.27
CA GLY A 112 12.59 5.19 1.36
C GLY A 112 13.48 4.62 2.47
N ALA A 113 14.80 4.87 2.43
CA ALA A 113 15.73 4.49 3.50
C ALA A 113 16.27 5.75 4.19
N TYR A 114 16.06 5.83 5.49
CA TYR A 114 16.39 6.99 6.32
C TYR A 114 17.26 6.57 7.49
N GLU A 115 18.26 7.36 7.80
CA GLU A 115 19.04 7.25 9.03
C GLU A 115 18.31 7.98 10.15
N LEU A 116 18.19 7.31 11.31
CA LEU A 116 17.38 7.76 12.43
C LEU A 116 18.27 7.92 13.66
N GLU A 117 18.17 9.06 14.32
CA GLU A 117 18.82 9.34 15.61
C GLU A 117 17.75 9.38 16.71
N ASP A 118 17.97 8.65 17.81
CA ASP A 118 17.09 8.71 18.98
C ASP A 118 17.44 9.96 19.78
N GLN A 119 16.50 10.89 19.90
CA GLN A 119 16.73 12.12 20.68
C GLN A 119 16.93 11.86 22.18
N ARG A 120 16.64 10.64 22.67
CA ARG A 120 16.79 10.26 24.08
C ARG A 120 18.14 9.63 24.40
N VAL A 121 18.91 9.24 23.38
CA VAL A 121 20.25 8.69 23.58
C VAL A 121 21.26 9.80 23.30
N ALA A 122 21.82 10.38 24.35
CA ALA A 122 22.91 11.35 24.21
C ALA A 122 24.11 10.69 23.52
N PRO A 123 24.82 11.36 22.60
CA PRO A 123 26.02 10.81 22.00
C PRO A 123 27.10 10.63 23.07
N ALA A 124 27.75 9.45 23.06
CA ALA A 124 28.91 9.13 23.88
C ALA A 124 30.17 9.85 23.39
#